data_AF-X0ZJY3-F1
#
_entry.id   AF-X0ZJY3-F1
#
_cell.length_a   1.000
_cell.length_b   1.000
_cell.length_c   1.000
_cell.angle_alpha   90.00
_cell.angle_beta   90.00
_cell.angle_gamma   90.00
#
_symmetry.space_group_name_H-M   'P 1'
#
loop_
_entity.id
_entity.type
_entity.pdbx_description
1 polymer ?
#
loop_
_entity_poly.entity_id
_entity_poly.type
_entity_poly.pdbx_seq_one_letter_code
_entity_poly.pdbx_strand_id
1 'polypeptide(L)'
;LYALENKLDVDTFVIYTDNETWCGDVHPHQALREYRQKRGIDARLAVVGMTATGFTIADPEDAGMLDLVGFDVATPNLLAEFSRM
;
A
#
# COMPACT_ATOMS: atom_id res chain seq x y z
N LEU A 1 -1.56 -14.24 -1.21
CA LEU A 1 -0.42 -13.29 -1.34
C LEU A 1 0.14 -13.37 -2.76
N TYR A 2 -0.38 -12.56 -3.70
CA TYR A 2 -0.11 -12.77 -5.13
C TYR A 2 1.35 -12.59 -5.53
N ALA A 3 1.99 -11.47 -5.17
CA ALA A 3 3.37 -11.19 -5.55
C ALA A 3 4.37 -12.18 -4.94
N LEU A 4 4.11 -12.67 -3.72
CA LEU A 4 4.92 -13.72 -3.10
C LEU A 4 4.78 -15.07 -3.81
N GLU A 5 3.54 -15.49 -4.09
CA GLU A 5 3.25 -16.76 -4.78
C GLU A 5 3.89 -16.80 -6.17
N ASN A 6 3.88 -15.66 -6.87
CA ASN A 6 4.43 -15.53 -8.22
C ASN A 6 5.89 -15.06 -8.24
N LYS A 7 6.53 -14.89 -7.07
CA LYS A 7 7.94 -14.44 -6.94
C LYS A 7 8.23 -13.14 -7.71
N LEU A 8 7.27 -12.21 -7.73
CA LEU A 8 7.42 -10.93 -8.39
C LEU A 8 8.31 -10.01 -7.55
N ASP A 9 9.22 -9.31 -8.21
CA ASP A 9 10.03 -8.23 -7.63
C ASP A 9 9.27 -6.92 -7.83
N VAL A 10 8.82 -6.34 -6.72
CA VAL A 10 7.94 -5.18 -6.69
C VAL A 10 8.45 -4.19 -5.66
N ASP A 11 8.78 -2.98 -6.12
CA ASP A 11 9.29 -1.91 -5.27
C ASP A 11 8.18 -1.06 -4.65
N THR A 12 7.02 -0.95 -5.31
CA THR A 12 5.86 -0.22 -4.77
C THR A 12 4.56 -0.91 -5.15
N PHE A 13 3.71 -1.12 -4.14
CA PHE A 13 2.31 -1.49 -4.31
C PHE A 13 1.43 -0.25 -4.21
N VAL A 14 0.51 -0.08 -5.14
CA VAL A 14 -0.53 0.96 -5.08
C VAL A 14 -1.89 0.28 -5.11
N ILE A 15 -2.67 0.45 -4.05
CA ILE A 15 -4.02 -0.11 -3.92
C ILE A 15 -5.03 1.02 -4.13
N TYR A 16 -5.89 0.90 -5.14
CA TYR A 16 -7.05 1.76 -5.30
C TYR A 16 -8.29 1.03 -4.77
N THR A 17 -8.99 1.63 -3.81
CA THR A 17 -10.15 1.03 -3.15
C THR A 17 -11.19 2.09 -2.81
N ASP A 18 -12.46 1.73 -2.76
CA ASP A 18 -13.56 2.56 -2.26
C ASP A 18 -13.70 2.53 -0.73
N ASN A 19 -12.71 1.99 -0.02
CA ASN A 19 -12.69 1.80 1.43
C ASN A 19 -13.84 0.93 1.96
N GLU A 20 -14.48 0.13 1.11
CA GLU A 20 -15.39 -0.92 1.59
C GLU A 20 -14.57 -2.09 2.16
N THR A 21 -14.87 -2.38 3.42
CA THR A 21 -14.10 -3.17 4.39
C THR A 21 -14.02 -4.66 4.06
N TRP A 22 -13.37 -5.02 2.96
CA TRP A 22 -12.93 -6.39 2.72
C TRP A 22 -11.41 -6.46 2.66
N CYS A 23 -10.77 -6.17 3.80
CA CYS A 23 -9.56 -6.92 4.13
C CYS A 23 -10.01 -8.37 4.26
N GLY A 24 -9.61 -9.24 3.34
CA GLY A 24 -9.76 -10.69 3.52
C GLY A 24 -9.01 -11.15 4.79
N ASP A 25 -8.47 -12.37 4.78
CA ASP A 25 -7.84 -12.92 5.99
C ASP A 25 -6.54 -12.21 6.43
N VAL A 26 -5.98 -11.31 5.62
CA VAL A 26 -4.69 -10.62 5.89
C VAL A 26 -4.80 -9.12 5.60
N HIS A 27 -4.42 -8.29 6.56
CA HIS A 27 -4.34 -6.84 6.36
C HIS A 27 -3.18 -6.45 5.43
N PRO A 28 -3.33 -5.43 4.56
CA PRO A 28 -2.28 -5.00 3.62
C PRO A 28 -0.92 -4.70 4.27
N HIS A 29 -0.90 -4.06 5.45
CA HIS A 29 0.34 -3.80 6.17
C HIS A 29 1.06 -5.10 6.60
N GLN A 30 0.30 -6.12 7.01
CA GLN A 30 0.85 -7.44 7.36
C GLN A 30 1.40 -8.15 6.12
N ALA A 31 0.66 -8.09 5.01
CA ALA A 31 1.10 -8.64 3.74
C ALA A 31 2.38 -7.98 3.23
N LEU A 32 2.53 -6.65 3.39
CA LEU A 32 3.75 -5.93 3.02
C LEU A 32 4.94 -6.36 3.89
N ARG A 33 4.75 -6.46 5.22
CA ARG A 33 5.81 -6.91 6.13
C ARG A 33 6.29 -8.32 5.78
N GLU A 34 5.35 -9.24 5.50
CA GLU A 34 5.69 -10.58 5.05
C GLU A 34 6.41 -10.58 3.69
N TYR A 35 5.96 -9.73 2.75
CA TYR A 35 6.60 -9.57 1.46
C TYR A 35 8.06 -9.12 1.60
N ARG A 36 8.32 -8.04 2.36
CA ARG A 36 9.66 -7.52 2.64
C ARG A 36 10.56 -8.60 3.23
N GLN A 37 10.08 -9.33 4.24
CA GLN A 37 10.84 -10.39 4.90
C GLN A 37 11.21 -11.54 3.95
N LYS A 38 10.27 -11.98 3.10
CA LYS A 38 10.50 -13.14 2.21
C LYS A 38 11.26 -12.80 0.93
N ARG A 39 11.17 -11.57 0.44
CA ARG A 39 11.84 -11.13 -0.80
C ARG A 39 13.15 -10.40 -0.55
N GLY A 40 13.34 -9.81 0.63
CA GLY A 40 14.49 -8.94 0.91
C GLY A 40 14.44 -7.61 0.13
N ILE A 41 13.26 -7.22 -0.34
CA ILE A 41 13.01 -5.95 -1.05
C ILE A 41 12.33 -5.01 -0.07
N ASP A 42 12.84 -3.79 0.07
CA ASP A 42 12.24 -2.75 0.90
C ASP A 42 11.04 -2.10 0.18
N ALA A 43 10.03 -2.92 -0.11
CA ALA A 43 8.88 -2.52 -0.90
C ALA A 43 8.01 -1.50 -0.15
N ARG A 44 7.38 -0.58 -0.88
CA ARG A 44 6.50 0.46 -0.34
C ARG A 44 5.03 0.14 -0.61
N LEU A 45 4.12 0.67 0.20
CA LEU A 45 2.67 0.50 0.03
C LEU A 45 1.97 1.85 0.07
N ALA A 46 1.27 2.21 -1.01
CA ALA A 46 0.37 3.34 -1.04
C ALA A 46 -1.07 2.86 -1.21
N VAL A 47 -2.01 3.46 -0.49
CA VAL A 47 -3.43 3.14 -0.58
C VAL A 47 -4.20 4.41 -0.91
N VAL A 48 -4.98 4.36 -1.99
CA VAL A 48 -5.79 5.46 -2.50
C VAL A 48 -7.26 5.11 -2.26
N GLY A 49 -7.82 5.68 -1.20
CA GLY A 49 -9.21 5.52 -0.80
C GLY A 49 -10.13 6.49 -1.56
N MET A 50 -11.13 5.97 -2.26
CA MET A 50 -12.07 6.76 -3.07
C MET A 50 -13.24 7.32 -2.23
N THR A 51 -13.40 6.88 -0.98
CA THR A 51 -14.38 7.42 -0.03
C THR A 51 -13.71 7.73 1.31
N ALA A 52 -14.09 8.83 1.97
CA ALA A 52 -13.53 9.22 3.26
C ALA A 52 -14.21 8.47 4.42
N THR A 53 -14.04 7.15 4.50
CA THR A 53 -14.37 6.39 5.71
C THR A 53 -13.12 6.24 6.57
N GLY A 54 -13.28 6.34 7.89
CA GLY A 54 -12.18 6.28 8.84
C GLY A 54 -11.59 4.88 8.93
N PHE A 55 -10.59 4.60 8.13
CA PHE A 55 -9.76 3.40 8.24
C PHE A 55 -8.29 3.81 8.09
N THR A 56 -7.41 3.19 8.88
CA THR A 56 -5.96 3.34 8.76
C THR A 56 -5.39 2.06 8.13
N ILE A 57 -5.12 2.07 6.81
CA ILE A 57 -4.56 0.92 6.08
C ILE A 57 -3.04 0.92 6.18
N ALA A 58 -2.45 2.11 6.15
CA ALA A 58 -1.06 2.35 6.48
C ALA A 58 -0.84 2.29 7.99
N ASP A 59 0.25 1.64 8.42
CA ASP A 59 0.76 1.77 9.78
C ASP A 59 1.45 3.14 9.90
N PRO A 60 1.00 4.06 10.78
CA PRO A 60 1.60 5.38 10.90
C PRO A 60 3.06 5.36 11.40
N GLU A 61 3.53 4.24 11.95
CA GLU A 61 4.93 4.06 12.35
C GLU A 61 5.82 3.51 11.20
N ASP A 62 5.24 3.14 10.06
CA ASP A 62 5.96 2.62 8.89
C ASP A 62 6.09 3.70 7.80
N ALA A 63 7.28 4.30 7.67
CA ALA A 63 7.57 5.32 6.67
C ALA A 63 7.45 4.83 5.21
N GLY A 64 7.39 3.51 4.98
CA GLY A 64 7.14 2.90 3.68
C GLY A 64 5.67 2.60 3.43
N MET A 65 4.74 3.17 4.22
CA MET A 65 3.30 3.11 4.01
C MET A 65 2.67 4.52 3.90
N LEU A 66 1.71 4.69 3.01
CA LEU A 66 1.02 5.97 2.76
C LEU A 66 -0.47 5.75 2.49
N ASP A 67 -1.34 6.42 3.25
CA ASP A 67 -2.78 6.51 2.95
C ASP A 67 -3.10 7.86 2.28
N LEU A 68 -3.78 7.80 1.13
CA LEU A 68 -4.27 8.94 0.37
C LEU A 68 -5.80 8.86 0.27
N VAL A 69 -6.47 9.98 0.50
CA VAL A 69 -7.94 10.07 0.44
C VAL A 69 -8.34 10.95 -0.74
N GLY A 70 -9.19 10.41 -1.61
CA GLY A 70 -9.82 11.12 -2.71
C GLY A 70 -9.03 11.10 -4.02
N PHE A 71 -9.59 11.82 -5.00
CA PHE A 71 -9.06 11.95 -6.36
C PHE A 71 -8.42 13.33 -6.57
N ASP A 72 -7.47 13.68 -5.70
CA ASP A 72 -6.71 14.92 -5.84
C ASP A 72 -5.81 14.86 -7.09
N VAL A 73 -5.71 15.98 -7.82
CA VAL A 73 -4.82 16.12 -8.98
C VAL A 73 -3.34 15.95 -8.63
N ALA A 74 -2.97 16.11 -7.36
CA ALA A 74 -1.62 15.90 -6.84
C ALA A 74 -1.29 14.42 -6.57
N THR A 75 -2.28 13.54 -6.45
CA THR A 75 -2.09 12.12 -6.10
C THR A 75 -1.05 11.42 -6.98
N PRO A 76 -1.06 11.55 -8.32
CA PRO A 76 -0.04 10.91 -9.17
C PRO A 76 1.40 11.37 -8.85
N ASN A 77 1.60 12.66 -8.58
CA ASN A 77 2.93 13.18 -8.25
C ASN A 77 3.40 12.70 -6.87
N LEU A 78 2.50 12.69 -5.88
CA LEU A 78 2.81 12.17 -4.54
C LEU A 78 3.19 10.70 -4.58
N LEU A 79 2.46 9.88 -5.35
CA LEU A 79 2.80 8.47 -5.53
C LEU A 79 4.18 8.29 -6.18
N ALA A 80 4.49 9.09 -7.20
CA ALA A 80 5.78 9.03 -7.89
C ALA A 80 6.95 9.44 -6.98
N GLU A 81 6.78 10.45 -6.13
CA GLU A 81 7.78 10.86 -5.15
C GLU A 81 7.95 9.81 -4.07
N PHE A 82 6.84 9.29 -3.53
CA PHE A 82 6.83 8.26 -2.51
C PHE A 82 7.54 6.98 -2.97
N SER A 83 7.33 6.55 -4.22
CA SER A 83 8.01 5.39 -4.81
C SER A 83 9.53 5.55 -4.98
N ARG A 84 10.05 6.79 -4.95
CA ARG A 84 11.47 7.09 -5.20
C ARG A 84 12.29 7.35 -3.94
N MET A 85 11.63 7.56 -2.80
CA MET A 85 12.30 7.68 -1.51
C MET A 85 13.02 6.38 -1.14
#